data_AF-A0A7V9UJ10-F1
#
_entry.id   AF-A0A7V9UJ10-F1
#
_cell.length_a   1.000
_cell.length_b   1.000
_cell.length_c   1.000
_cell.angle_alpha   90.00
_cell.angle_beta   90.00
_cell.angle_gamma   90.00
#
_symmetry.space_group_name_H-M   'P 1'
#
loop_
_entity.id
_entity.type
_entity.pdbx_description
1 polymer ?
#
loop_
_entity_poly.entity_id
_entity_poly.type
_entity_poly.pdbx_seq_one_letter_code
_entity_poly.pdbx_strand_id
1 'polypeptide(L)'
;MNNNTQTNITVAARSSPLSRVQVDEVYHELLQFHPDVTFSVQWLKTTGDKDKMTSLRNLDKTNFFTKEVDDLILSSQCRIGIHSAKDLPDPLAAGLSIVAITQGLDNSDVLVLRSDDTLESLATGAKVATSSVRREENVRLMREDFVFVDIRGTIGERLDKLFNGH
;
A
#
# COMPACT_ATOMS: atom_id res chain seq x y z
N MET A 1 28.36 -9.32 33.87
CA MET A 1 27.00 -9.82 33.62
C MET A 1 26.39 -8.87 32.61
N ASN A 2 26.33 -9.24 31.33
CA ASN A 2 25.78 -8.37 30.28
C ASN A 2 24.26 -8.44 30.37
N ASN A 3 23.64 -7.40 30.91
CA ASN A 3 22.19 -7.19 30.79
C ASN A 3 21.90 -6.78 29.35
N ASN A 4 21.77 -7.78 28.47
CA ASN A 4 21.33 -7.53 27.10
C ASN A 4 19.81 -7.30 27.13
N THR A 5 19.40 -6.07 27.41
CA THR A 5 17.98 -5.69 27.41
C THR A 5 17.50 -5.65 25.97
N GLN A 6 16.79 -6.69 25.53
CA GLN A 6 16.06 -6.69 24.26
C GLN A 6 15.18 -5.44 24.17
N THR A 7 15.30 -4.71 23.07
CA THR A 7 14.48 -3.52 22.81
C THR A 7 13.29 -3.95 21.97
N ASN A 8 12.11 -4.02 22.59
CA ASN A 8 10.87 -4.34 21.87
C ASN A 8 10.22 -3.06 21.33
N ILE A 9 9.89 -3.05 20.04
CA ILE A 9 9.18 -1.96 19.37
C ILE A 9 7.79 -2.45 18.99
N THR A 10 6.76 -1.81 19.54
CA THR A 10 5.36 -2.05 19.16
C THR A 10 5.05 -1.34 17.85
N VAL A 11 4.60 -2.10 16.84
CA VAL A 11 4.38 -1.63 15.47
C VAL A 11 2.92 -1.81 15.08
N ALA A 12 2.29 -0.79 14.50
CA ALA A 12 0.97 -0.92 13.89
C ALA A 12 1.10 -0.98 12.35
N ALA A 13 0.42 -1.94 11.72
CA ALA A 13 0.45 -2.11 10.27
C ALA A 13 -0.81 -2.79 9.73
N ARG A 14 -1.09 -2.60 8.44
CA ARG A 14 -2.20 -3.30 7.76
C ARG A 14 -1.89 -4.79 7.66
N SER A 15 -2.93 -5.61 7.72
CA SER A 15 -2.82 -7.08 7.69
C SER A 15 -2.66 -7.68 6.28
N SER A 16 -2.58 -6.84 5.25
CA SER A 16 -2.47 -7.27 3.84
C SER A 16 -1.12 -7.95 3.56
N PRO A 17 -1.04 -8.86 2.57
CA PRO A 17 0.21 -9.54 2.24
C PRO A 17 1.39 -8.60 1.97
N LEU A 18 1.17 -7.53 1.18
CA LEU A 18 2.22 -6.55 0.90
C LEU A 18 2.66 -5.79 2.16
N SER A 19 1.72 -5.41 3.02
CA SER A 19 2.07 -4.70 4.26
C SER A 19 2.87 -5.57 5.22
N ARG A 20 2.68 -6.90 5.20
CA ARG A 20 3.51 -7.84 5.98
C ARG A 20 4.95 -7.86 5.48
N VAL A 21 5.12 -7.96 4.16
CA VAL A 21 6.44 -7.91 3.52
C VAL A 21 7.15 -6.59 3.84
N GLN A 22 6.44 -5.46 3.85
CA GLN A 22 7.01 -4.16 4.20
C GLN A 22 7.46 -4.06 5.66
N VAL A 23 6.72 -4.68 6.59
CA VAL A 23 7.14 -4.76 7.99
C VAL A 23 8.39 -5.63 8.12
N ASP A 24 8.43 -6.76 7.41
CA ASP A 24 9.60 -7.64 7.40
C ASP A 24 10.82 -6.93 6.81
N GLU A 25 10.67 -6.20 5.71
CA GLU A 25 11.74 -5.39 5.10
C GLU A 25 12.35 -4.42 6.11
N VAL A 26 11.52 -3.58 6.73
CA VAL A 26 11.96 -2.61 7.75
C VAL A 26 12.59 -3.31 8.95
N TYR A 27 12.05 -4.46 9.38
CA TYR A 27 12.61 -5.23 10.48
C TYR A 27 14.01 -5.74 10.16
N HIS A 28 14.22 -6.34 8.98
CA HIS A 28 15.51 -6.88 8.57
C HIS A 28 16.55 -5.77 8.37
N GLU A 29 16.18 -4.62 7.83
CA GLU A 29 17.07 -3.46 7.74
C GLU A 29 17.51 -3.00 9.14
N LEU A 30 16.56 -2.89 10.08
CA LEU A 30 16.86 -2.43 11.43
C LEU A 30 17.77 -3.40 12.20
N LEU A 31 17.59 -4.72 12.01
CA LEU A 31 18.44 -5.75 12.63
C LEU A 31 19.90 -5.64 12.22
N GLN A 32 20.23 -5.08 11.05
CA GLN A 32 21.62 -4.90 10.62
C GLN A 32 22.39 -3.92 11.53
N PHE A 33 21.68 -2.96 12.11
CA PHE A 33 22.26 -1.92 12.98
C PHE A 33 21.95 -2.15 14.46
N HIS A 34 20.83 -2.83 14.75
CA HIS A 34 20.35 -3.07 16.11
C HIS A 34 19.89 -4.54 16.28
N PRO A 35 20.84 -5.50 16.45
CA PRO A 35 20.52 -6.93 16.51
C PRO A 35 19.61 -7.34 17.67
N ASP A 36 19.55 -6.54 18.74
CA ASP A 36 18.75 -6.83 19.94
C ASP A 36 17.32 -6.27 19.85
N VAL A 37 16.93 -5.68 18.71
CA VAL A 37 15.58 -5.18 18.48
C VAL A 37 14.62 -6.30 18.08
N THR A 38 13.42 -6.25 18.64
CA THR A 38 12.30 -7.13 18.28
C THR A 38 11.07 -6.29 17.93
N PHE A 39 10.23 -6.80 17.03
CA PHE A 39 8.97 -6.16 16.67
C PHE A 39 7.79 -6.93 17.29
N SER A 40 6.91 -6.20 17.98
CA SER A 40 5.59 -6.67 18.38
C SER A 40 4.54 -6.01 17.49
N VAL A 41 4.08 -6.72 16.47
CA VAL A 41 3.24 -6.12 15.42
C VAL A 41 1.76 -6.32 15.72
N GLN A 42 1.02 -5.23 15.81
CA GLN A 42 -0.43 -5.19 15.82
C GLN A 42 -0.95 -5.05 14.39
N TRP A 43 -1.50 -6.15 13.87
CA TRP A 43 -2.09 -6.21 12.54
C TRP A 43 -3.56 -5.77 12.55
N LEU A 44 -3.94 -4.92 11.62
CA LEU A 44 -5.33 -4.44 11.51
C LEU A 44 -5.85 -4.40 10.07
N LYS A 45 -7.18 -4.25 9.95
CA LYS A 45 -7.86 -3.90 8.69
C LYS A 45 -8.39 -2.49 8.84
N THR A 46 -7.97 -1.60 7.96
CA THR A 46 -8.41 -0.20 7.95
C THR A 46 -9.80 -0.08 7.32
N THR A 47 -10.41 1.10 7.44
CA THR A 47 -11.67 1.39 6.74
C THR A 47 -11.50 1.15 5.24
N GLY A 48 -10.38 1.59 4.64
CA GLY A 48 -10.11 1.36 3.22
C GLY A 48 -9.85 -0.10 2.82
N ASP A 49 -9.50 -0.98 3.77
CA ASP A 49 -9.44 -2.43 3.54
C ASP A 49 -10.84 -3.07 3.52
N LYS A 50 -11.75 -2.55 4.35
CA LYS A 50 -13.12 -3.07 4.50
C LYS A 50 -14.06 -2.54 3.42
N ASP A 51 -13.91 -1.26 3.08
CA ASP A 51 -14.74 -0.59 2.09
C ASP A 51 -14.21 -0.79 0.66
N LYS A 52 -14.90 -1.67 -0.06
CA LYS A 52 -14.65 -1.98 -1.46
C LYS A 52 -15.64 -1.30 -2.41
N MET A 53 -16.57 -0.48 -1.90
CA MET A 53 -17.63 0.16 -2.68
C MET A 53 -17.33 1.63 -2.96
N THR A 54 -16.70 2.33 -2.02
CA THR A 54 -16.34 3.74 -2.22
C THR A 54 -15.24 3.86 -3.28
N SER A 55 -15.49 4.71 -4.29
CA SER A 55 -14.50 4.99 -5.35
C SER A 55 -13.33 5.78 -4.78
N LEU A 56 -12.11 5.34 -5.09
CA LEU A 56 -10.89 6.01 -4.65
C LEU A 56 -10.68 7.37 -5.33
N ARG A 57 -11.34 7.63 -6.46
CA ARG A 57 -11.18 8.86 -7.23
C ARG A 57 -11.53 10.12 -6.42
N ASN A 58 -12.38 9.97 -5.41
CA ASN A 58 -12.83 11.05 -4.54
C ASN A 58 -12.11 11.08 -3.17
N LEU A 59 -11.13 10.18 -2.95
CA LEU A 59 -10.49 9.96 -1.66
C LEU A 59 -9.01 10.37 -1.63
N ASP A 60 -8.52 11.06 -2.67
CA ASP A 60 -7.13 11.54 -2.71
C ASP A 60 -6.79 12.36 -1.47
N LYS A 61 -5.64 12.03 -0.85
CA LYS A 61 -5.09 12.66 0.36
C LYS A 61 -5.91 12.49 1.65
N THR A 62 -6.83 11.52 1.68
CA THR A 62 -7.53 11.15 2.92
C THR A 62 -6.72 10.15 3.75
N ASN A 63 -6.99 10.07 5.05
CA ASN A 63 -6.42 9.06 5.95
C ASN A 63 -7.12 7.69 5.85
N PHE A 64 -7.77 7.40 4.71
CA PHE A 64 -8.66 6.23 4.53
C PHE A 64 -7.96 4.87 4.76
N PHE A 65 -6.64 4.82 4.54
CA PHE A 65 -5.82 3.64 4.79
C PHE A 65 -4.88 3.77 5.99
N THR A 66 -4.85 4.91 6.67
CA THR A 66 -3.90 5.17 7.77
C THR A 66 -4.58 5.40 9.10
N LYS A 67 -5.84 5.86 9.12
CA LYS A 67 -6.53 6.33 10.33
C LYS A 67 -6.40 5.36 11.51
N GLU A 68 -6.71 4.08 11.32
CA GLU A 68 -6.67 3.12 12.43
C GLU A 68 -5.25 2.81 12.91
N VAL A 69 -4.23 2.97 12.06
CA VAL A 69 -2.81 2.88 12.47
C VAL A 69 -2.43 4.14 13.24
N ASP A 70 -2.80 5.31 12.72
CA ASP A 70 -2.57 6.63 13.33
C ASP A 70 -3.17 6.68 14.75
N ASP A 71 -4.40 6.18 14.92
CA ASP A 71 -5.09 6.11 16.21
C ASP A 71 -4.32 5.27 17.25
N LEU A 72 -3.68 4.16 16.84
CA LEU A 72 -2.87 3.33 17.74
C LEU A 72 -1.58 4.03 18.18
N ILE A 73 -0.98 4.83 17.31
CA ILE A 73 0.23 5.60 17.63
C ILE A 73 -0.13 6.77 18.55
N LEU A 74 -1.17 7.53 18.20
CA LEU A 74 -1.63 8.69 18.97
C LEU A 74 -2.13 8.30 20.36
N SER A 75 -2.71 7.10 20.51
CA SER A 75 -3.11 6.55 21.81
C SER A 75 -1.99 5.82 22.57
N SER A 76 -0.75 5.89 22.07
CA SER A 76 0.43 5.23 22.67
C SER A 76 0.33 3.70 22.80
N GLN A 77 -0.57 3.05 22.04
CA GLN A 77 -0.66 1.59 21.97
C GLN A 77 0.43 0.99 21.08
N CYS A 78 0.85 1.74 20.06
CA CYS A 78 1.99 1.41 19.21
C CYS A 78 2.96 2.58 19.16
N ARG A 79 4.24 2.28 18.89
CA ARG A 79 5.31 3.27 18.87
C ARG A 79 5.54 3.82 17.47
N ILE A 80 5.38 2.97 16.46
CA ILE A 80 5.55 3.32 15.05
C ILE A 80 4.44 2.69 14.20
N GLY A 81 4.17 3.32 13.06
CA GLY A 81 3.37 2.76 11.97
C GLY A 81 4.25 2.49 10.76
N ILE A 82 3.98 1.40 10.05
CA ILE A 82 4.65 1.08 8.78
C ILE A 82 3.61 1.10 7.65
N HIS A 83 3.90 1.90 6.62
CA HIS A 83 2.98 2.17 5.52
C HIS A 83 3.72 2.14 4.18
N SER A 84 2.95 1.91 3.10
CA SER A 84 3.36 2.37 1.78
C SER A 84 3.33 3.91 1.76
N ALA A 85 4.44 4.55 1.39
CA ALA A 85 4.56 6.01 1.45
C ALA A 85 3.45 6.77 0.68
N LYS A 86 3.01 6.23 -0.47
CA LYS A 86 1.93 6.81 -1.29
C LYS A 86 0.55 6.84 -0.61
N ASP A 87 0.36 6.04 0.44
CA ASP A 87 -0.90 5.95 1.16
C ASP A 87 -0.96 6.94 2.35
N LEU A 88 0.15 7.63 2.66
CA LEU A 88 0.19 8.62 3.74
C LEU A 88 -0.57 9.90 3.36
N PRO A 89 -1.39 10.46 4.26
CA PRO A 89 -2.07 11.72 4.03
C PRO A 89 -1.08 12.89 4.07
N ASP A 90 -1.45 13.98 3.39
CA ASP A 90 -0.74 15.24 3.43
C ASP A 90 -1.76 16.38 3.64
N PRO A 91 -1.77 17.04 4.82
CA PRO A 91 -0.83 16.87 5.93
C PRO A 91 -1.07 15.60 6.76
N LEU A 92 -0.04 15.15 7.50
CA LEU A 92 -0.19 14.15 8.57
C LEU A 92 -1.04 14.71 9.73
N ALA A 93 -1.68 13.80 10.48
CA ALA A 93 -2.40 14.18 11.69
C ALA A 93 -1.44 14.81 12.73
N ALA A 94 -1.92 15.80 13.47
CA ALA A 94 -1.13 16.46 14.51
C ALA A 94 -0.63 15.43 15.54
N GLY A 95 0.66 15.52 15.88
CA GLY A 95 1.33 14.56 16.76
C GLY A 95 2.01 13.40 16.04
N LEU A 96 1.85 13.28 14.72
CA LEU A 96 2.55 12.31 13.90
C LEU A 96 3.62 12.98 13.03
N SER A 97 4.67 12.22 12.71
CA SER A 97 5.72 12.63 11.78
C SER A 97 6.30 11.43 11.06
N ILE A 98 6.84 11.65 9.86
CA ILE A 98 7.62 10.64 9.15
C ILE A 98 9.03 10.64 9.73
N VAL A 99 9.44 9.54 10.36
CA VAL A 99 10.77 9.41 10.98
C VAL A 99 11.80 8.75 10.05
N ALA A 100 11.33 8.00 9.05
CA ALA A 100 12.16 7.32 8.07
C ALA A 100 11.37 7.06 6.78
N ILE A 101 12.09 6.99 5.66
CA ILE A 101 11.59 6.53 4.37
C ILE A 101 12.61 5.49 3.88
N THR A 102 12.17 4.27 3.60
CA THR A 102 13.04 3.23 3.05
C THR A 102 13.44 3.54 1.62
N GLN A 103 14.54 2.94 1.16
CA GLN A 103 14.97 3.10 -0.22
C GLN A 103 13.90 2.52 -1.16
N GLY A 104 13.38 3.35 -2.07
CA GLY A 104 12.45 2.85 -3.09
C GLY A 104 13.16 1.89 -4.05
N LEU A 105 12.44 0.83 -4.46
CA LEU A 105 12.87 -0.11 -5.49
C LEU A 105 12.67 0.48 -6.89
N ASP A 106 11.53 0.18 -7.52
CA ASP A 106 11.09 0.70 -8.81
C ASP A 106 9.80 1.51 -8.60
N ASN A 107 9.79 2.74 -9.13
CA ASN A 107 8.64 3.65 -9.04
C ASN A 107 7.73 3.60 -10.29
N SER A 108 8.03 2.71 -11.24
CA SER A 108 7.27 2.54 -12.48
C SER A 108 5.89 1.92 -12.23
N ASP A 109 4.92 2.31 -13.06
CA ASP A 109 3.67 1.58 -13.17
C ASP A 109 3.86 0.39 -14.14
N VAL A 110 3.19 -0.73 -13.86
CA VAL A 110 3.25 -1.94 -14.69
C VAL A 110 1.85 -2.24 -15.24
N LEU A 111 1.78 -2.49 -16.54
CA LEU A 111 0.59 -3.05 -17.19
C LEU A 111 0.62 -4.58 -17.04
N VAL A 112 -0.45 -5.16 -16.48
CA VAL A 112 -0.58 -6.61 -16.30
C VAL A 112 -1.68 -7.12 -17.22
N LEU A 113 -1.34 -8.06 -18.10
CA LEU A 113 -2.20 -8.64 -19.12
C LEU A 113 -2.34 -10.15 -18.91
N ARG A 114 -3.39 -10.76 -19.47
CA ARG A 114 -3.65 -12.22 -19.35
C ARG A 114 -2.77 -13.07 -20.27
N SER A 115 -2.40 -12.50 -21.40
CA SER A 115 -1.71 -13.12 -22.53
C SER A 115 -0.40 -12.38 -22.78
N ASP A 116 0.41 -12.88 -23.70
CA ASP A 116 1.58 -12.19 -24.25
C ASP A 116 1.20 -10.99 -25.15
N ASP A 117 0.09 -10.32 -24.82
CA ASP A 117 -0.36 -9.10 -25.46
C ASP A 117 0.53 -7.92 -25.10
N THR A 118 0.49 -6.88 -25.92
CA THR A 118 1.08 -5.58 -25.64
C THR A 118 -0.02 -4.54 -25.56
N LEU A 119 0.31 -3.33 -25.08
CA LEU A 119 -0.63 -2.21 -25.06
C LEU A 119 -1.19 -1.93 -26.47
N GLU A 120 -0.39 -2.14 -27.50
CA GLU A 120 -0.72 -1.92 -28.91
C GLU A 120 -1.57 -3.06 -29.50
N SER A 121 -1.38 -4.31 -29.07
CA SER A 121 -2.12 -5.47 -29.61
C SER A 121 -3.57 -5.55 -29.13
N LEU A 122 -3.90 -4.86 -28.03
CA LEU A 122 -5.23 -4.85 -27.45
C LEU A 122 -6.27 -4.25 -28.41
N ALA A 123 -7.39 -4.97 -28.56
CA ALA A 123 -8.51 -4.59 -29.41
C ALA A 123 -9.07 -3.19 -29.06
N THR A 124 -9.65 -2.53 -30.05
CA THR A 124 -10.33 -1.24 -29.83
C THR A 124 -11.41 -1.37 -28.76
N GLY A 125 -11.44 -0.45 -27.80
CA GLY A 125 -12.41 -0.52 -26.70
C GLY A 125 -12.06 -1.55 -25.62
N ALA A 126 -10.83 -2.05 -25.58
CA ALA A 126 -10.38 -2.95 -24.51
C ALA A 126 -10.57 -2.30 -23.13
N LYS A 127 -10.90 -3.13 -22.13
CA LYS A 127 -11.13 -2.68 -20.76
C LYS A 127 -9.83 -2.67 -19.98
N VAL A 128 -9.50 -1.53 -19.38
CA VAL A 128 -8.36 -1.36 -18.46
C VAL A 128 -8.88 -1.08 -17.06
N ALA A 129 -8.47 -1.90 -16.11
CA ALA A 129 -8.93 -1.81 -14.73
C ALA A 129 -7.96 -0.98 -13.87
N THR A 130 -8.35 0.23 -13.47
CA THR A 130 -7.60 1.08 -12.54
C THR A 130 -8.53 2.05 -11.81
N SER A 131 -8.30 2.25 -10.51
CA SER A 131 -8.96 3.30 -9.71
C SER A 131 -8.06 4.51 -9.44
N SER A 132 -6.94 4.62 -10.17
CA SER A 132 -6.05 5.78 -10.10
C SER A 132 -6.29 6.67 -11.32
N VAL A 133 -6.70 7.91 -11.06
CA VAL A 133 -6.90 8.94 -12.10
C VAL A 133 -5.58 9.18 -12.85
N ARG A 134 -4.47 9.33 -12.13
CA ARG A 134 -3.13 9.47 -12.72
C ARG A 134 -2.79 8.38 -13.74
N ARG A 135 -3.08 7.12 -13.41
CA ARG A 135 -2.80 5.98 -14.33
C ARG A 135 -3.72 5.99 -15.53
N GLU A 136 -5.00 6.30 -15.32
CA GLU A 136 -5.96 6.41 -16.42
C GLU A 136 -5.55 7.52 -17.40
N GLU A 137 -5.24 8.72 -16.91
CA GLU A 137 -4.78 9.83 -17.75
C GLU A 137 -3.52 9.46 -18.54
N ASN A 138 -2.53 8.85 -17.89
CA ASN A 138 -1.31 8.39 -18.55
C ASN A 138 -1.60 7.36 -19.66
N VAL A 139 -2.49 6.41 -19.43
CA VAL A 139 -2.85 5.41 -20.45
C VAL A 139 -3.68 6.02 -21.58
N ARG A 140 -4.58 6.97 -21.29
CA ARG A 140 -5.37 7.67 -22.32
C ARG A 140 -4.51 8.43 -23.31
N LEU A 141 -3.36 8.96 -22.88
CA LEU A 141 -2.38 9.60 -23.78
C LEU A 141 -1.80 8.63 -24.82
N MET A 142 -1.80 7.33 -24.53
CA MET A 142 -1.28 6.28 -25.43
C MET A 142 -2.40 5.57 -26.21
N ARG A 143 -3.57 5.36 -25.57
CA ARG A 143 -4.73 4.64 -26.12
C ARG A 143 -6.02 5.31 -25.64
N GLU A 144 -6.49 6.32 -26.38
CA GLU A 144 -7.71 7.06 -26.05
C GLU A 144 -8.98 6.19 -26.14
N ASP A 145 -8.94 5.15 -26.97
CA ASP A 145 -10.07 4.26 -27.25
C ASP A 145 -10.38 3.25 -26.14
N PHE A 146 -9.53 3.14 -25.11
CA PHE A 146 -9.74 2.21 -24.01
C PHE A 146 -10.88 2.61 -23.06
N VAL A 147 -11.55 1.59 -22.54
CA VAL A 147 -12.62 1.74 -21.55
C VAL A 147 -12.05 1.49 -20.15
N PHE A 148 -12.12 2.49 -19.29
CA PHE A 148 -11.59 2.39 -17.94
C PHE A 148 -12.66 1.93 -16.95
N VAL A 149 -12.30 0.97 -16.10
CA VAL A 149 -13.16 0.46 -15.02
C VAL A 149 -12.44 0.54 -13.69
N ASP A 150 -13.17 0.85 -12.63
CA ASP A 150 -12.61 0.87 -11.27
C ASP A 150 -12.28 -0.56 -10.81
N ILE A 151 -11.17 -0.69 -10.06
CA ILE A 151 -10.78 -1.96 -9.45
C ILE A 151 -10.26 -1.77 -8.03
N ARG A 152 -10.83 -2.57 -7.13
CA ARG A 152 -10.52 -2.59 -5.69
C ARG A 152 -9.98 -3.95 -5.27
N GLY A 153 -9.24 -3.95 -4.17
CA GLY A 153 -8.60 -5.13 -3.59
C GLY A 153 -7.08 -5.01 -3.50
N THR A 154 -6.49 -5.97 -2.78
CA THR A 154 -5.05 -6.25 -2.73
C THR A 154 -4.53 -6.68 -4.11
N ILE A 155 -3.20 -6.80 -4.26
CA ILE A 155 -2.59 -7.23 -5.52
C ILE A 155 -3.15 -8.60 -5.96
N GLY A 156 -3.18 -9.58 -5.05
CA GLY A 156 -3.72 -10.92 -5.34
C GLY A 156 -5.17 -10.87 -5.80
N GLU A 157 -6.05 -10.18 -5.08
CA GLU A 157 -7.47 -10.05 -5.46
C GLU A 157 -7.67 -9.37 -6.83
N ARG A 158 -6.77 -8.48 -7.24
CA ARG A 158 -6.81 -7.85 -8.56
C ARG A 158 -6.36 -8.80 -9.67
N LEU A 159 -5.30 -9.58 -9.41
CA LEU A 159 -4.84 -10.62 -10.32
C LEU A 159 -5.91 -11.69 -10.51
N ASP A 160 -6.58 -12.10 -9.43
CA ASP A 160 -7.67 -13.06 -9.50
C ASP A 160 -8.82 -12.57 -10.39
N LYS A 161 -9.18 -11.27 -10.31
CA LYS A 161 -10.18 -10.68 -11.21
C LYS A 161 -9.74 -10.73 -12.67
N LEU A 162 -8.48 -10.34 -12.93
CA LEU A 162 -7.91 -10.37 -14.28
C LEU A 162 -7.99 -11.77 -14.88
N PHE A 163 -7.52 -12.79 -14.17
CA PHE A 163 -7.45 -14.16 -14.70
C PHE A 163 -8.80 -14.88 -14.74
N ASN A 164 -9.73 -14.56 -13.84
CA ASN A 164 -11.08 -15.16 -13.82
C ASN A 164 -12.12 -14.38 -14.66
N GLY A 165 -11.73 -13.25 -15.29
CA GLY A 165 -12.58 -12.50 -16.21
C GLY A 165 -13.68 -11.68 -15.53
N HIS A 166 -13.42 -11.17 -14.32
CA HIS A 166 -14.33 -10.32 -13.55
C HIS A 166 -14.07 -8.82 -13.75
#